data_AF-A0A948DLU3-F1
#
_entry.id   AF-A0A948DLU3-F1
#
_cell.length_a   1.000
_cell.length_b   1.000
_cell.length_c   1.000
_cell.angle_alpha   90.00
_cell.angle_beta   90.00
_cell.angle_gamma   90.00
#
_symmetry.space_group_name_H-M   'P 1'
#
loop_
_entity.id
_entity.type
_entity.pdbx_description
1 polymer ?
#
loop_
_entity_poly.entity_id
_entity_poly.type
_entity_poly.pdbx_seq_one_letter_code
_entity_poly.pdbx_strand_id
1 'polypeptide(L)' 'MNENLYEILQSCFPENPDAPCLILPDGSDVSYGRVQQESARYAALLAELGVQPGDRVAVQV' A
#
# COMPACT_ATOMS: atom_id res chain seq x y z
N MET A 1 -13.66 10.68 11.60
CA MET A 1 -12.51 10.86 10.70
C MET A 1 -11.55 9.75 11.03
N ASN A 2 -11.21 8.89 10.07
CA ASN A 2 -10.28 7.80 10.32
C ASN A 2 -8.85 8.37 10.31
N GLU A 3 -8.06 8.06 11.34
CA GLU A 3 -6.67 8.50 11.48
C GLU A 3 -5.69 7.49 10.88
N ASN A 4 -6.19 6.44 10.23
CA ASN A 4 -5.36 5.49 9.49
C ASN A 4 -4.69 6.18 8.30
N LEU A 5 -3.36 6.25 8.33
CA LEU A 5 -2.54 6.87 7.29
C LEU A 5 -2.85 6.31 5.88
N TYR A 6 -3.10 5.01 5.76
CA TYR A 6 -3.41 4.40 4.47
C TYR A 6 -4.69 4.98 3.85
N GLU A 7 -5.75 5.14 4.65
CA GLU A 7 -7.02 5.70 4.15
C GLU A 7 -6.87 7.17 3.76
N ILE A 8 -6.09 7.94 4.52
CA ILE A 8 -5.76 9.33 4.18
C ILE A 8 -5.04 9.39 2.82
N LEU A 9 -4.02 8.55 2.61
CA LEU A 9 -3.30 8.49 1.34
C LEU A 9 -4.21 8.03 0.20
N GLN A 10 -4.99 6.97 0.41
CA GLN A 10 -5.91 6.41 -0.58
C GLN A 10 -6.95 7.45 -1.04
N SER A 11 -7.43 8.31 -0.14
CA SER A 11 -8.38 9.38 -0.49
C SER A 11 -7.81 10.41 -1.47
N CYS A 12 -6.48 10.46 -1.62
CA CYS A 12 -5.79 11.34 -2.57
C CYS A 12 -5.36 10.61 -3.85
N PHE A 13 -5.69 9.32 -4.02
CA PHE A 13 -5.33 8.59 -5.23
C PHE A 13 -6.09 9.18 -6.43
N PRO A 14 -5.45 9.27 -7.61
CA PRO A 14 -6.08 9.77 -8.82
C PRO A 14 -7.19 8.82 -9.28
N GLU A 15 -8.18 9.35 -10.01
CA GLU A 15 -9.24 8.53 -10.62
C GLU A 15 -8.70 7.50 -11.61
N ASN A 16 -7.57 7.81 -12.29
CA ASN A 16 -6.89 6.87 -13.17
C ASN A 16 -5.95 5.96 -12.36
N PRO A 17 -6.28 4.66 -12.19
CA PRO A 17 -5.44 3.73 -11.43
C PRO A 17 -4.09 3.43 -12.10
N ASP A 18 -3.97 3.65 -13.41
CA ASP A 18 -2.74 3.42 -14.17
C ASP A 18 -1.78 4.62 -14.10
N ALA A 19 -2.16 5.71 -13.41
CA ALA A 19 -1.26 6.82 -13.18
C ALA A 19 -0.03 6.37 -12.34
N PRO A 20 1.19 6.83 -12.69
CA PRO A 20 2.39 6.42 -11.97
C PRO A 20 2.41 6.98 -10.55
N CYS A 21 2.67 6.13 -9.56
CA CYS A 21 2.87 6.50 -8.16
C CYS A 21 4.36 6.60 -7.83
N LEU A 22 5.15 5.62 -8.29
CA LEU A 22 6.61 5.59 -8.12
C LEU A 22 7.26 5.42 -9.50
N ILE A 23 8.31 6.20 -9.77
CA ILE A 23 9.20 5.99 -10.91
C ILE A 23 10.46 5.30 -10.39
N LEU A 24 10.79 4.13 -10.92
CA LEU A 24 11.91 3.31 -10.50
C LEU A 24 13.21 3.71 -11.22
N PRO A 25 14.39 3.38 -10.67
CA PRO A 25 15.67 3.74 -11.28
C PRO A 25 15.90 3.20 -12.70
N ASP A 26 15.25 2.09 -13.06
CA ASP A 26 15.30 1.51 -14.40
C ASP A 26 14.33 2.17 -15.40
N GLY A 27 13.58 3.18 -14.95
CA GLY A 27 12.61 3.93 -15.75
C GLY A 27 11.22 3.27 -15.82
N SER A 28 11.03 2.09 -15.22
CA SER A 28 9.69 1.51 -15.04
C SER A 28 8.91 2.24 -13.95
N ASP A 29 7.60 2.08 -13.92
CA ASP A 29 6.74 2.65 -12.89
C ASP A 29 5.99 1.61 -12.06
N VAL A 30 5.57 2.05 -10.87
CA VAL A 30 4.56 1.39 -10.07
C VAL A 30 3.34 2.30 -10.04
N SER A 31 2.23 1.85 -10.62
CA SER A 31 0.99 2.62 -10.66
C SER A 31 0.28 2.68 -9.30
N TYR A 32 -0.59 3.66 -9.11
CA TYR A 32 -1.45 3.76 -7.92
C TYR A 32 -2.33 2.51 -7.72
N GLY A 33 -2.85 1.95 -8.81
CA GLY A 33 -3.61 0.70 -8.78
C GLY A 33 -2.78 -0.48 -8.28
N ARG A 34 -1.51 -0.57 -8.69
CA ARG A 34 -0.58 -1.59 -8.20
C ARG A 34 -0.25 -1.41 -6.72
N VAL A 35 -0.03 -0.17 -6.25
CA VAL A 35 0.18 0.13 -4.81
C VAL A 35 -1.02 -0.32 -3.98
N GLN A 36 -2.24 -0.01 -4.43
CA GLN A 36 -3.49 -0.42 -3.77
C GLN A 36 -3.58 -1.96 -3.69
N GLN A 37 -3.34 -2.65 -4.80
CA GLN A 37 -3.45 -4.09 -4.88
C GLN A 37 -2.42 -4.81 -4.00
N GLU A 38 -1.15 -4.40 -4.08
CA GLU A 38 -0.09 -5.02 -3.28
C GLU A 38 -0.24 -4.73 -1.79
N SER A 39 -0.64 -3.50 -1.41
CA SER A 39 -0.92 -3.16 -0.01
C SER A 39 -2.04 -4.03 0.56
N ALA A 40 -3.13 -4.22 -0.18
CA ALA A 40 -4.23 -5.10 0.23
C ALA A 40 -3.78 -6.57 0.34
N ARG A 41 -2.95 -7.04 -0.59
CA ARG A 41 -2.40 -8.41 -0.57
C ARG A 41 -1.55 -8.66 0.67
N TYR A 42 -0.67 -7.73 1.04
CA TYR A 42 0.12 -7.84 2.26
C TYR A 42 -0.73 -7.69 3.53
N ALA A 43 -1.71 -6.78 3.54
CA ALA A 43 -2.62 -6.63 4.69
C ALA A 43 -3.39 -7.93 4.97
N ALA A 44 -3.92 -8.58 3.92
CA ALA A 44 -4.58 -9.88 4.04
C ALA A 44 -3.64 -10.96 4.59
N LEU A 45 -2.43 -11.07 4.04
CA LEU A 45 -1.43 -12.03 4.53
C LEU A 45 -1.06 -11.80 6.00
N LEU A 46 -0.84 -10.54 6.41
CA LEU A 46 -0.52 -10.21 7.80
C LEU A 46 -1.67 -10.57 8.74
N ALA A 47 -2.92 -10.33 8.32
CA ALA A 47 -4.09 -10.73 9.07
C ALA A 47 -4.20 -12.27 9.20
N GLU A 48 -3.92 -13.02 8.13
CA GLU A 48 -3.87 -14.48 8.14
C GLU A 48 -2.77 -15.04 9.06
N LEU A 49 -1.63 -14.35 9.15
CA LEU A 49 -0.55 -14.67 10.09
C LEU A 49 -0.86 -14.27 11.54
N GLY A 50 -2.02 -13.66 11.80
CA GLY A 50 -2.50 -13.33 13.13
C GLY A 50 -2.08 -11.96 13.66
N VAL A 51 -1.49 -11.09 12.82
CA VAL A 51 -1.11 -9.72 13.22
C VAL A 51 -2.35 -8.93 13.64
N GLN A 52 -2.30 -8.32 14.82
CA GLN A 52 -3.37 -7.49 15.37
C GLN A 52 -3.03 -5.99 15.30
N PRO A 53 -4.03 -5.09 15.37
CA PRO A 53 -3.76 -3.66 15.52
C PRO A 53 -2.84 -3.37 16.72
N GLY A 54 -1.72 -2.68 16.46
CA GLY A 54 -0.70 -2.35 17.46
C GLY A 54 0.48 -3.34 17.54
N ASP A 55 0.39 -4.48 16.85
CA ASP A 55 1.53 -5.39 16.70
C ASP A 55 2.60 -4.78 15.78
N ARG A 56 3.85 -5.19 16.01
CA ARG A 56 4.99 -4.73 15.22
C ARG A 56 5.31 -5.78 14.16
N VAL A 57 5.53 -5.31 12.93
CA VAL A 57 6.04 -6.13 11.82
C VAL A 57 7.49 -5.70 11.57
N ALA A 58 8.45 -6.59 11.82
CA ALA A 58 9.85 -6.34 11.51
C ALA A 58 10.14 -6.68 10.04
N VAL A 59 10.87 -5.82 9.35
CA VAL A 59 11.27 -6.01 7.95
C VAL A 59 12.78 -5.81 7.84
N GLN A 60 13.47 -6.76 7.22
CA GLN A 60 14.88 -6.66 6.86
C GLN A 60 15.00 -6.91 5.35
N VAL A 61 15.60 -5.95 4.65
CA VAL A 61 15.82 -5.94 3.20
C VAL A 61 17.27 -5.70 2.86
#